data_AF-A0A7C2DJD6-F1
#
_entry.id   AF-A0A7C2DJD6-F1
#
_cell.length_a   1.000
_cell.length_b   1.000
_cell.length_c   1.000
_cell.angle_alpha   90.00
_cell.angle_beta   90.00
_cell.angle_gamma   90.00
#
_symmetry.space_group_name_H-M   'P 1'
#
loop_
_entity.id
_entity.type
_entity.pdbx_description
1 polymer ?
#
loop_
_entity_poly.entity_id
_entity_poly.type
_entity_poly.pdbx_seq_one_letter_code
_entity_poly.pdbx_strand_id
1 'polypeptide(L)'
;MVGAFVGGPRWLALPGLLLVPAVLAASLVRVPLEGGVTDLVAVARTAEEAGGTYRRAVGSIALDLCRIRERATVPIVASTALGDLSVVLPRRAEVRVVAEVGYGRISIGPRTREGLSLRVRDVLPARGSREAPTFLLDLRTGFGSVWVWRPPPPPRDRQGPEKGIPRGCG
;
A
#
# COMPACT_ATOMS: atom_id res chain seq x y z
N MET A 1 51.27 16.76 3.58
CA MET A 1 50.29 16.62 4.68
C MET A 1 49.84 18.03 5.04
N VAL A 2 48.61 18.42 4.67
CA VAL A 2 48.12 19.78 4.88
C VAL A 2 46.95 19.72 5.85
N GLY A 3 47.10 20.39 6.99
CA GLY A 3 45.99 21.00 7.72
C GLY A 3 45.22 20.11 8.68
N ALA A 4 45.85 19.69 9.76
CA ALA A 4 45.16 19.48 11.02
C ALA A 4 45.15 20.81 11.80
N PHE A 5 44.01 21.09 12.44
CA PHE A 5 43.73 22.14 13.43
C PHE A 5 43.42 23.53 12.90
N VAL A 6 42.14 23.90 12.90
CA VAL A 6 41.57 25.02 13.69
C VAL A 6 40.04 24.84 13.78
N GLY A 7 39.49 24.78 15.00
CA GLY A 7 38.12 25.30 15.28
C GLY A 7 36.94 24.33 15.38
N GLY A 8 36.88 23.53 16.45
CA GLY A 8 35.64 22.96 17.04
C GLY A 8 34.84 21.93 16.21
N PRO A 9 34.29 20.85 16.83
CA PRO A 9 33.55 19.80 16.10
C PRO A 9 32.25 20.29 15.41
N ARG A 10 31.87 21.56 15.61
CA ARG A 10 30.67 22.16 15.02
C ARG A 10 30.83 22.56 13.56
N TRP A 11 32.05 22.80 13.06
CA TRP A 11 32.24 23.23 11.67
C TRP A 11 32.37 22.07 10.69
N LEU A 12 32.90 20.91 11.12
CA LEU A 12 32.80 19.65 10.34
C LEU A 12 31.37 19.07 10.34
N ALA A 13 30.56 19.43 11.33
CA ALA A 13 29.15 19.04 11.33
C ALA A 13 28.38 19.65 10.14
N LEU A 14 28.77 20.83 9.64
CA LEU A 14 28.12 21.48 8.50
C LEU A 14 28.27 20.72 7.17
N PRO A 15 29.48 20.41 6.68
CA PRO A 15 29.65 19.60 5.47
C PRO A 15 29.17 18.18 5.69
N GLY A 16 29.31 17.60 6.89
CA GLY A 16 28.75 16.29 7.23
C GLY A 16 27.22 16.27 7.14
N LEU A 17 26.55 17.26 7.73
CA LEU A 17 25.10 17.43 7.69
C LEU A 17 24.60 17.72 6.28
N LEU A 18 25.38 18.40 5.44
CA LEU A 18 25.07 18.60 4.02
C LEU A 18 25.36 17.36 3.17
N LEU A 19 26.35 16.55 3.57
CA LEU A 19 26.67 15.28 2.92
C LEU A 19 25.56 14.26 3.13
N VAL A 20 24.90 14.24 4.29
CA VAL A 20 23.80 13.30 4.58
C VAL A 20 22.69 13.37 3.51
N PRO A 21 22.03 14.52 3.24
CA PRO A 21 21.01 14.61 2.21
C PRO A 21 21.60 14.43 0.80
N ALA A 22 22.85 14.85 0.55
CA ALA A 22 23.49 14.66 -0.75
C ALA A 22 23.76 13.18 -1.07
N VAL A 23 24.21 12.40 -0.09
CA VAL A 23 24.40 10.95 -0.19
C VAL A 23 23.04 10.24 -0.30
N LEU A 24 22.04 10.70 0.44
CA LEU A 24 20.66 10.19 0.30
C LEU A 24 20.15 10.42 -1.14
N ALA A 25 20.32 11.63 -1.67
CA ALA A 25 19.94 11.99 -3.03
C ALA A 25 20.71 11.18 -4.08
N ALA A 26 22.02 11.02 -3.92
CA ALA A 26 22.84 10.20 -4.81
C ALA A 26 22.45 8.71 -4.74
N SER A 27 22.00 8.23 -3.59
CA SER A 27 21.46 6.87 -3.44
C SER A 27 20.12 6.73 -4.18
N LEU A 28 19.27 7.76 -4.18
CA LEU A 28 18.02 7.79 -4.95
C LEU A 28 18.26 7.80 -6.47
N VAL A 29 19.43 8.23 -6.93
CA VAL A 29 19.80 8.19 -8.36
C VAL A 29 20.15 6.77 -8.82
N ARG A 30 20.70 5.93 -7.91
CA ARG A 30 21.10 4.54 -8.21
C ARG A 30 20.09 3.49 -7.78
N VAL A 31 19.20 3.82 -6.86
CA VAL A 31 18.00 3.03 -6.60
C VAL A 31 16.99 3.52 -7.63
N PRO A 32 16.68 2.76 -8.70
CA PRO A 32 15.50 3.08 -9.46
C PRO A 32 14.37 3.18 -8.43
N LEU A 33 13.78 4.37 -8.31
CA LEU A 33 12.52 4.52 -7.61
C LEU A 33 11.56 3.69 -8.46
N GLU A 34 11.55 2.35 -8.25
CA GLU A 34 10.79 1.32 -8.99
C GLU A 34 9.29 1.45 -8.71
N GLY A 35 8.88 2.68 -8.49
CA GLY A 35 7.73 3.04 -7.75
C GLY A 35 7.40 4.50 -7.92
N GLY A 36 7.38 4.97 -9.17
CA GLY A 36 7.18 6.37 -9.57
C GLY A 36 6.32 7.25 -8.65
N VAL A 37 6.60 8.54 -8.66
CA VAL A 37 6.07 9.55 -7.72
C VAL A 37 4.59 9.90 -7.94
N THR A 38 3.85 9.09 -8.71
CA THR A 38 2.49 9.36 -9.20
C THR A 38 1.53 8.30 -8.66
N ASP A 39 0.24 8.66 -8.58
CA ASP A 39 -0.79 7.71 -8.18
C ASP A 39 -0.83 6.51 -9.13
N LEU A 40 -0.91 5.30 -8.57
CA LEU A 40 -1.03 4.04 -9.29
C LEU A 40 -2.42 3.46 -9.06
N VAL A 41 -3.22 3.44 -10.12
CA VAL A 41 -4.50 2.72 -10.13
C VAL A 41 -4.30 1.43 -10.93
N ALA A 42 -4.27 0.30 -10.23
CA ALA A 42 -4.15 -1.03 -10.83
C ALA A 42 -5.51 -1.74 -10.75
N VAL A 43 -6.11 -2.04 -11.90
CA VAL A 43 -7.34 -2.83 -12.00
C VAL A 43 -6.98 -4.19 -12.56
N ALA A 44 -6.81 -5.18 -11.68
CA ALA A 44 -6.43 -6.52 -12.09
C ALA A 44 -7.66 -7.34 -12.49
N ARG A 45 -7.59 -7.98 -13.66
CA ARG A 45 -8.68 -8.82 -14.18
C ARG A 45 -8.41 -10.29 -13.97
N THR A 46 -7.14 -10.68 -13.94
CA THR A 46 -6.70 -12.07 -13.74
C THR A 46 -5.84 -12.20 -12.48
N ALA A 47 -5.69 -13.44 -12.00
CA ALA A 47 -4.82 -13.74 -10.87
C ALA A 47 -3.34 -13.39 -11.14
N GLU A 48 -2.89 -13.61 -12.38
CA GLU A 48 -1.53 -13.30 -12.81
C GLU A 48 -1.27 -11.79 -12.88
N GLU A 49 -2.25 -10.98 -13.31
CA GLU A 49 -2.13 -9.52 -13.34
C GLU A 49 -2.10 -8.88 -11.95
N ALA A 50 -2.79 -9.48 -10.97
CA ALA A 50 -2.78 -9.03 -9.58
C ALA A 50 -1.54 -9.49 -8.81
N GLY A 51 -1.00 -10.64 -9.18
CA GLY A 51 0.17 -11.23 -8.54
C GLY A 51 1.41 -10.42 -8.85
N GLY A 52 2.07 -9.89 -7.82
CA GLY A 52 3.27 -9.09 -8.02
C GLY A 52 3.67 -8.23 -6.85
N THR A 53 4.73 -7.46 -7.07
CA THR A 53 5.25 -6.47 -6.12
C THR A 53 4.99 -5.07 -6.65
N TYR A 54 4.11 -4.33 -5.98
CA TYR A 54 3.82 -2.93 -6.25
C TYR A 54 4.59 -2.06 -5.27
N ARG A 55 5.68 -1.46 -5.72
CA ARG A 55 6.44 -0.50 -4.91
C ARG A 55 6.08 0.92 -5.33
N ARG A 56 5.92 1.85 -4.39
CA ARG A 56 5.84 3.29 -4.62
C ARG A 56 6.66 4.05 -3.58
N ALA A 57 7.32 5.13 -3.99
CA ALA A 57 8.06 5.97 -3.05
C ALA A 57 7.12 7.04 -2.45
N VAL A 58 6.39 7.75 -3.30
CA VAL A 58 5.42 8.76 -2.90
C VAL A 58 4.19 8.63 -3.80
N GLY A 59 2.99 8.68 -3.22
CA GLY A 59 1.72 8.63 -3.94
C GLY A 59 0.79 7.52 -3.46
N SER A 60 -0.39 7.44 -4.07
CA SER A 60 -1.43 6.50 -3.66
C SER A 60 -1.43 5.24 -4.53
N ILE A 61 -1.67 4.07 -3.92
CA ILE A 61 -1.91 2.82 -4.64
C ILE A 61 -3.38 2.44 -4.46
N ALA A 62 -4.12 2.32 -5.57
CA ALA A 62 -5.47 1.80 -5.59
C ALA A 62 -5.50 0.49 -6.38
N LEU A 63 -5.72 -0.62 -5.68
CA LEU A 63 -5.78 -1.96 -6.28
C LEU A 63 -7.21 -2.48 -6.26
N ASP A 64 -7.77 -2.68 -7.45
CA ASP A 64 -9.10 -3.27 -7.64
C ASP A 64 -8.95 -4.74 -8.06
N LEU A 65 -9.34 -5.65 -7.15
CA LEU A 65 -9.34 -7.10 -7.35
C LEU A 65 -10.74 -7.64 -7.61
N CYS A 66 -11.75 -6.78 -7.78
CA CYS A 66 -13.16 -7.17 -7.93
C CYS A 66 -13.43 -8.11 -9.10
N ARG A 67 -12.61 -8.02 -10.16
CA ARG A 67 -12.82 -8.75 -11.42
C ARG A 67 -12.26 -10.17 -11.40
N ILE A 68 -11.44 -10.50 -10.41
CA ILE A 68 -10.82 -11.82 -10.30
C ILE A 68 -11.84 -12.80 -9.74
N ARG A 69 -12.24 -13.76 -10.57
CA ARG A 69 -13.16 -14.86 -10.22
C ARG A 69 -12.46 -16.22 -10.22
N GLU A 70 -11.21 -16.26 -10.64
CA GLU A 70 -10.40 -17.48 -10.72
C GLU A 70 -10.03 -17.99 -9.33
N ARG A 71 -9.98 -19.31 -9.19
CA ARG A 71 -9.59 -19.98 -7.95
C ARG A 71 -8.07 -20.09 -7.89
N ALA A 72 -7.41 -18.97 -7.67
CA ALA A 72 -5.96 -18.92 -7.51
C ALA A 72 -5.58 -18.43 -6.11
N THR A 73 -4.41 -18.86 -5.65
CA THR A 73 -3.74 -18.22 -4.53
C THR A 73 -2.85 -17.12 -5.10
N VAL A 74 -3.18 -15.86 -4.81
CA VAL A 74 -2.46 -14.72 -5.40
C VAL A 74 -1.70 -13.98 -4.30
N PRO A 75 -0.35 -14.06 -4.29
CA PRO A 75 0.47 -13.24 -3.43
C PRO A 75 0.62 -11.83 -4.02
N ILE A 76 0.25 -10.83 -3.23
CA ILE A 76 0.29 -9.42 -3.59
C ILE A 76 1.10 -8.71 -2.53
N VAL A 77 2.21 -8.10 -2.95
CA VAL A 77 3.06 -7.29 -2.07
C VAL A 77 2.94 -5.85 -2.53
N ALA A 78 2.44 -4.96 -1.67
CA ALA A 78 2.35 -3.54 -1.98
C ALA A 78 3.07 -2.72 -0.90
N SER A 79 4.01 -1.87 -1.32
CA SER A 79 4.84 -1.08 -0.41
C SER A 79 4.92 0.39 -0.85
N THR A 80 4.50 1.32 -0.02
CA THR A 80 4.59 2.77 -0.24
C THR A 80 5.46 3.44 0.84
N ALA A 81 6.33 4.41 0.53
CA ALA A 81 7.03 5.13 1.62
C ALA A 81 6.16 6.26 2.21
N LEU A 82 5.51 7.06 1.35
CA LEU A 82 4.62 8.16 1.72
C LEU A 82 3.34 8.13 0.86
N GLY A 83 2.19 7.90 1.47
CA GLY A 83 0.89 7.93 0.78
C GLY A 83 -0.06 6.82 1.22
N ASP A 84 -1.21 6.75 0.54
CA ASP A 84 -2.31 5.88 0.90
C ASP A 84 -2.35 4.60 0.05
N LEU A 85 -2.74 3.50 0.69
CA LEU A 85 -2.87 2.17 0.08
C LEU A 85 -4.32 1.73 0.22
N SER A 86 -5.04 1.67 -0.90
CA SER A 86 -6.43 1.24 -0.96
C SER A 86 -6.55 -0.06 -1.75
N VAL A 87 -7.16 -1.08 -1.16
CA VAL A 87 -7.39 -2.37 -1.79
C VAL A 87 -8.86 -2.73 -1.71
N VAL A 88 -9.46 -2.96 -2.88
CA VAL A 88 -10.84 -3.40 -3.02
C VAL A 88 -10.87 -4.89 -3.31
N LEU A 89 -11.51 -5.65 -2.41
CA LEU A 89 -11.53 -7.11 -2.47
C LEU A 89 -12.88 -7.65 -2.94
N PRO A 90 -12.88 -8.76 -3.71
CA PRO A 90 -14.11 -9.47 -4.04
C PRO A 90 -14.74 -10.11 -2.80
N ARG A 91 -16.09 -10.15 -2.76
CA ARG A 91 -16.84 -10.62 -1.57
C ARG A 91 -16.60 -12.08 -1.21
N ARG A 92 -16.43 -12.91 -2.24
CA ARG A 92 -16.42 -14.38 -2.18
C ARG A 92 -15.01 -14.96 -2.05
N ALA A 93 -14.04 -14.19 -1.57
CA ALA A 93 -12.65 -14.61 -1.45
C ALA A 93 -12.20 -14.66 0.02
N GLU A 94 -11.37 -15.63 0.37
CA GLU A 94 -10.62 -15.62 1.62
C GLU A 94 -9.43 -14.68 1.44
N VAL A 95 -9.20 -13.81 2.42
CA VAL A 95 -8.17 -12.79 2.31
C VAL A 95 -7.36 -12.79 3.58
N ARG A 96 -6.06 -13.04 3.46
CA ARG A 96 -5.10 -12.93 4.56
C ARG A 96 -4.31 -11.65 4.35
N VAL A 97 -4.48 -10.70 5.26
CA VAL A 97 -3.87 -9.38 5.17
C VAL A 97 -2.85 -9.24 6.28
N VAL A 98 -1.64 -8.88 5.89
CA VAL A 98 -0.61 -8.35 6.79
C VAL A 98 -0.41 -6.90 6.40
N ALA A 99 -0.79 -5.98 7.29
CA ALA A 99 -0.64 -4.55 7.10
C ALA A 99 0.39 -4.01 8.09
N GLU A 100 1.38 -3.29 7.58
CA GLU A 100 2.43 -2.63 8.35
C GLU A 100 2.42 -1.13 8.02
N VAL A 101 2.32 -0.29 9.04
CA VAL A 101 2.34 1.17 8.92
C VAL A 101 3.39 1.73 9.86
N GLY A 102 4.34 2.51 9.34
CA GLY A 102 5.32 3.23 10.15
C GLY A 102 4.68 4.34 10.97
N TYR A 103 3.81 5.15 10.36
CA TYR A 103 2.96 6.13 11.04
C TYR A 103 1.69 6.38 10.24
N GLY A 104 0.54 6.26 10.91
CA GLY A 104 -0.76 6.53 10.32
C GLY A 104 -1.80 5.50 10.72
N ARG A 105 -2.70 5.14 9.80
CA ARG A 105 -3.93 4.42 10.11
C ARG A 105 -4.11 3.17 9.26
N ILE A 106 -4.48 2.06 9.88
CA ILE A 106 -4.85 0.80 9.23
C ILE A 106 -6.35 0.57 9.44
N SER A 107 -7.10 0.47 8.35
CA SER A 107 -8.52 0.12 8.34
C SER A 107 -8.72 -1.16 7.55
N ILE A 108 -9.09 -2.24 8.23
CA ILE A 108 -9.36 -3.55 7.64
C ILE A 108 -10.82 -3.90 7.94
N GLY A 109 -11.68 -3.75 6.94
CA GLY A 109 -13.13 -3.92 7.09
C GLY A 109 -13.69 -2.99 8.18
N PRO A 110 -14.32 -3.52 9.26
CA PRO A 110 -14.83 -2.70 10.37
C PRO A 110 -13.77 -2.35 11.43
N ARG A 111 -12.56 -2.92 11.35
CA ARG A 111 -11.50 -2.72 12.35
C ARG A 111 -10.57 -1.61 11.90
N THR A 112 -10.46 -0.57 12.72
CA THR A 112 -9.53 0.54 12.48
C THR A 112 -8.54 0.65 13.62
N ARG A 113 -7.26 0.89 13.30
CA ARG A 113 -6.18 1.13 14.26
C ARG A 113 -5.29 2.27 13.76
N GLU A 114 -4.76 3.07 14.68
CA GLU A 114 -3.89 4.21 14.38
C GLU A 114 -2.75 4.30 15.41
N GLY A 115 -1.59 4.76 14.96
CA GLY A 115 -0.39 4.78 15.79
C GLY A 115 0.92 4.79 14.99
N LEU A 116 2.00 4.63 15.74
CA LEU A 116 3.38 4.49 15.25
C LEU A 116 3.77 3.01 15.21
N SER A 117 4.49 2.61 14.17
CA SER A 117 5.00 1.25 13.93
C SER A 117 3.94 0.17 14.16
N LEU A 118 2.77 0.37 13.57
CA LEU A 118 1.65 -0.55 13.66
C LEU A 118 1.84 -1.75 12.74
N ARG A 119 1.66 -2.94 13.29
CA ARG A 119 1.58 -4.18 12.52
C ARG A 119 0.29 -4.90 12.87
N VAL A 120 -0.52 -5.15 11.84
CA VAL A 120 -1.80 -5.85 11.98
C VAL A 120 -1.79 -7.04 11.03
N ARG A 121 -2.03 -8.22 11.58
CA ARG A 121 -2.34 -9.41 10.80
C ARG A 121 -3.79 -9.75 11.04
N ASP A 122 -4.58 -9.79 9.96
CA ASP A 122 -5.98 -10.16 10.03
C ASP A 122 -6.34 -11.11 8.89
N VAL A 123 -7.39 -11.90 9.12
CA VAL A 123 -7.91 -12.85 8.13
C VAL A 123 -9.37 -12.53 7.91
N LEU A 124 -9.71 -12.13 6.70
CA LEU A 124 -11.07 -11.92 6.27
C LEU A 124 -11.60 -13.23 5.66
N PRO A 125 -12.50 -13.94 6.34
CA PRO A 125 -13.08 -15.15 5.79
C PRO A 125 -13.92 -14.82 4.54
N ALA A 126 -13.92 -15.76 3.61
CA ALA A 126 -14.77 -15.70 2.43
C ALA A 126 -16.23 -15.62 2.84
N ARG A 127 -16.99 -14.67 2.27
CA ARG A 127 -18.45 -14.63 2.42
C ARG A 127 -19.07 -15.43 1.29
N GLY A 128 -19.30 -16.73 1.50
CA GLY A 128 -19.93 -17.63 0.53
C GLY A 128 -19.26 -19.01 0.42
N SER A 129 -19.66 -19.76 -0.61
CA SER A 129 -19.33 -21.18 -0.86
C SER A 129 -17.86 -21.58 -0.63
N ARG A 130 -17.67 -22.86 -0.29
CA ARG A 130 -16.45 -23.60 0.09
C ARG A 130 -15.27 -23.54 -0.90
N GLU A 131 -15.43 -22.84 -2.03
CA GLU A 131 -14.47 -22.79 -3.15
C GLU A 131 -14.08 -21.34 -3.50
N ALA A 132 -13.63 -20.60 -2.47
CA ALA A 132 -13.24 -19.21 -2.58
C ALA A 132 -11.76 -19.06 -2.99
N PRO A 133 -11.38 -18.10 -3.86
CA PRO A 133 -9.98 -17.76 -4.06
C PRO A 133 -9.34 -17.21 -2.79
N THR A 134 -8.04 -17.47 -2.63
CA THR A 134 -7.26 -17.02 -1.47
C THR A 134 -6.31 -15.91 -1.88
N PHE A 135 -6.49 -14.71 -1.32
CA PHE A 135 -5.57 -13.60 -1.56
C PHE A 135 -4.64 -13.42 -0.35
N LEU A 136 -3.35 -13.43 -0.62
CA LEU A 136 -2.31 -13.14 0.37
C LEU A 136 -1.84 -11.71 0.12
N LEU A 137 -2.17 -10.78 1.02
CA LEU A 137 -1.76 -9.38 0.90
C LEU A 137 -0.73 -9.02 1.97
N ASP A 138 0.43 -8.54 1.54
CA ASP A 138 1.44 -7.88 2.36
C ASP A 138 1.45 -6.39 1.98
N LEU A 139 0.88 -5.56 2.84
CA LEU A 139 0.71 -4.12 2.62
C LEU A 139 1.63 -3.38 3.59
N ARG A 140 2.55 -2.58 3.06
CA ARG A 140 3.48 -1.80 3.86
C ARG A 140 3.40 -0.34 3.49
N THR A 141 3.23 0.55 4.46
CA THR A 141 3.43 1.98 4.24
C THR A 141 4.29 2.61 5.30
N GLY A 142 5.20 3.51 4.91
CA GLY A 142 6.00 4.28 5.86
C GLY A 142 5.13 5.28 6.60
N PHE A 143 4.50 6.17 5.84
CA PHE A 143 3.63 7.23 6.34
C PHE A 143 2.36 7.31 5.50
N GLY A 144 1.19 7.13 6.11
CA GLY A 144 -0.10 7.22 5.42
C GLY A 144 -1.13 6.22 5.94
N SER A 145 -2.16 5.97 5.14
CA SER A 145 -3.27 5.10 5.55
C SER A 145 -3.38 3.85 4.67
N VAL A 146 -3.72 2.72 5.30
CA VAL A 146 -4.05 1.47 4.61
C VAL A 146 -5.54 1.22 4.75
N TRP A 147 -6.24 1.15 3.62
CA TRP A 147 -7.67 0.89 3.54
C TRP A 147 -7.92 -0.42 2.81
N VAL A 148 -8.44 -1.40 3.54
CA VAL A 148 -8.86 -2.68 2.99
C VAL A 148 -10.34 -2.82 3.23
N TRP A 149 -11.15 -2.64 2.19
CA TRP A 149 -12.59 -2.76 2.30
C TRP A 149 -13.17 -3.74 1.28
N ARG A 150 -14.34 -4.29 1.66
CA ARG A 150 -15.23 -4.98 0.73
C ARG A 150 -16.42 -4.06 0.48
N PRO A 151 -16.80 -3.80 -0.77
CA PRO A 151 -17.95 -2.94 -1.02
C PRO A 151 -19.21 -3.52 -0.37
N PRO A 152 -20.10 -2.70 0.21
CA PRO A 152 -21.42 -3.15 0.68
C PRO A 152 -22.27 -3.61 -0.52
N PRO A 153 -23.19 -4.59 -0.36
CA PRO A 153 -24.04 -5.04 -1.48
C PRO A 153 -24.77 -3.83 -2.06
N PRO A 154 -24.88 -3.71 -3.39
CA PRO A 154 -25.65 -2.61 -3.96
C PRO A 154 -27.05 -2.63 -3.34
N PRO A 155 -27.56 -1.48 -2.86
CA PRO A 155 -28.96 -1.37 -2.46
C PRO A 155 -29.83 -1.89 -3.60
N ARG A 156 -30.80 -2.76 -3.30
CA ARG A 156 -31.66 -3.39 -4.31
C ARG A 156 -32.60 -2.41 -5.02
N ASP A 157 -32.55 -1.12 -4.69
CA ASP A 157 -33.65 -0.18 -4.90
C ASP A 157 -33.29 1.17 -5.55
N ARG A 158 -32.07 1.43 -6.04
CA ARG A 158 -31.79 2.74 -6.70
C ARG A 158 -31.04 2.64 -8.03
N GLN A 159 -31.82 2.62 -9.12
CA GLN A 159 -31.42 3.23 -10.38
C GLN A 159 -31.58 4.75 -10.23
N GLY A 160 -30.48 5.47 -10.02
CA GLY A 160 -30.46 6.94 -9.96
C GLY A 160 -29.03 7.45 -10.14
N PRO A 161 -28.77 8.47 -10.98
CA PRO A 161 -27.43 8.85 -11.37
C PRO A 161 -26.81 9.73 -10.29
N GLU A 162 -26.11 9.12 -9.32
CA GLU A 162 -25.36 9.88 -8.32
C GLU A 162 -23.85 9.75 -8.52
N LYS A 163 -23.25 10.93 -8.46
CA LYS A 163 -21.93 11.34 -8.93
C LYS A 163 -20.83 10.80 -8.01
N GLY A 164 -19.81 10.16 -8.60
CA GLY A 164 -18.44 10.19 -8.07
C GLY A 164 -18.08 9.25 -6.90
N ILE A 165 -18.75 8.10 -6.73
CA ILE A 165 -18.28 7.06 -5.79
C ILE A 165 -17.54 5.97 -6.60
N PRO A 166 -16.31 5.56 -6.22
CA PRO A 166 -15.62 4.47 -6.89
C PRO A 166 -16.48 3.21 -6.79
N ARG A 167 -16.87 2.69 -7.97
CA ARG A 167 -17.84 1.60 -8.11
C ARG A 167 -17.32 0.36 -7.38
N GLY A 168 -18.02 -0.02 -6.33
CA GLY A 168 -17.81 -1.30 -5.67
C GLY A 168 -18.03 -2.47 -6.61
N CYS A 169 -17.41 -3.62 -6.33
CA CYS A 169 -17.54 -4.86 -7.09
C CYS A 169 -19.02 -5.17 -7.42
N GLY A 170 -19.37 -5.04 -8.70
CA GLY A 170 -20.64 -5.46 -9.30
C GLY A 170 -20.62 -6.93 -9.70
#